data_AF-A0A962B6A1-F1
#
_entry.id   AF-A0A962B6A1-F1
#
_cell.length_a   1.000
_cell.length_b   1.000
_cell.length_c   1.000
_cell.angle_alpha   90.00
_cell.angle_beta   90.00
_cell.angle_gamma   90.00
#
_symmetry.space_group_name_H-M   'P 1'
#
loop_
_entity.id
_entity.type
_entity.pdbx_description
1 polymer ?
#
loop_
_entity_poly.entity_id
_entity_poly.type
_entity_poly.pdbx_seq_one_letter_code
_entity_poly.pdbx_strand_id
1 'polypeptide(L)'
;MTELRDLILDLLPDDGAAVGNQSLLARLRQTAPDLTDAAYAATRDALVADGLLVKGRGRGGSVALVVEVDDEDEKDDDEGENEDGFELTSPEEPAPRGRRSAPAKKRRAKPDGPVQVISYRHTDTRVNNPEVG
;
A
#
# COMPACT_ATOMS: atom_id res chain seq x y z
N MET A 1 -21.19 -1.82 -18.74
CA MET A 1 -19.97 -1.32 -18.05
C MET A 1 -20.31 -0.36 -16.89
N THR A 2 -21.58 -0.11 -16.59
CA THR A 2 -22.04 0.74 -15.48
C THR A 2 -22.04 0.02 -14.13
N GLU A 3 -22.33 -1.29 -14.12
CA GLU A 3 -22.38 -2.11 -12.89
C GLU A 3 -21.15 -1.97 -11.98
N LEU A 4 -19.94 -1.93 -12.57
CA LEU A 4 -18.71 -1.81 -11.80
C LEU A 4 -18.53 -0.40 -11.22
N ARG A 5 -18.94 0.63 -11.97
CA ARG A 5 -18.90 2.02 -11.52
C ARG A 5 -19.81 2.21 -10.31
N ASP A 6 -21.05 1.76 -10.45
CA ASP A 6 -22.08 1.91 -9.40
C ASP A 6 -21.69 1.11 -8.16
N LEU A 7 -21.12 -0.08 -8.33
CA LEU A 7 -20.61 -0.91 -7.23
C LEU A 7 -19.42 -0.27 -6.50
N ILE A 8 -18.53 0.44 -7.21
CA ILE A 8 -17.42 1.18 -6.58
C ILE A 8 -17.99 2.30 -5.70
N LEU A 9 -18.95 3.06 -6.21
CA LEU A 9 -19.58 4.17 -5.49
C LEU A 9 -20.35 3.68 -4.26
N ASP A 10 -21.08 2.57 -4.37
CA ASP A 10 -21.83 1.96 -3.25
C ASP A 10 -20.93 1.42 -2.11
N LEU A 11 -19.71 1.00 -2.45
CA LEU A 11 -18.74 0.49 -1.47
C LEU A 11 -17.94 1.60 -0.78
N LEU A 12 -17.97 2.83 -1.31
CA LEU A 12 -17.31 3.98 -0.74
C LEU A 12 -18.26 4.71 0.23
N PRO A 13 -17.76 5.15 1.40
CA PRO A 13 -18.59 5.90 2.33
C PRO A 13 -18.85 7.30 1.81
N ASP A 14 -20.11 7.74 1.84
CA ASP A 14 -20.55 9.11 1.45
C ASP A 14 -19.85 10.22 2.27
N ASP A 15 -19.29 9.87 3.43
CA ASP A 15 -18.52 10.75 4.32
C ASP A 15 -17.16 11.19 3.73
N GLY A 16 -16.82 10.76 2.52
CA GLY A 16 -15.52 11.06 1.89
C GLY A 16 -14.34 10.32 2.54
N ALA A 17 -14.60 9.35 3.42
CA ALA A 17 -13.54 8.65 4.12
C ALA A 17 -12.70 7.80 3.14
N ALA A 18 -11.38 7.94 3.22
CA ALA A 18 -10.47 7.23 2.34
C ALA A 18 -10.48 5.71 2.61
N VAL A 19 -10.83 4.92 1.59
CA VAL A 19 -10.82 3.46 1.62
C VAL A 19 -9.56 2.94 0.92
N GLY A 20 -8.87 1.99 1.55
CA GLY A 20 -7.69 1.38 0.94
C GLY A 20 -8.04 0.60 -0.33
N ASN A 21 -7.27 0.78 -1.40
CA ASN A 21 -7.50 0.16 -2.71
C ASN A 21 -7.61 -1.37 -2.63
N GLN A 22 -6.74 -2.00 -1.83
CA GLN A 22 -6.77 -3.46 -1.65
C GLN A 22 -8.00 -3.95 -0.89
N SER A 23 -8.51 -3.17 0.05
CA SER A 23 -9.73 -3.50 0.78
C SER A 23 -10.95 -3.37 -0.13
N LEU A 24 -11.00 -2.33 -0.96
CA LEU A 24 -12.06 -2.13 -1.94
C LEU A 24 -12.07 -3.26 -2.99
N LEU A 25 -10.91 -3.56 -3.57
CA LEU A 25 -10.77 -4.64 -4.54
C LEU A 25 -11.16 -6.01 -3.98
N ALA A 26 -10.80 -6.30 -2.71
CA ALA A 26 -11.19 -7.54 -2.06
C ALA A 26 -12.72 -7.66 -1.84
N ARG A 27 -13.43 -6.55 -1.62
CA ARG A 27 -14.90 -6.53 -1.53
C ARG A 27 -15.55 -6.66 -2.90
N LEU A 28 -15.01 -5.96 -3.90
CA LEU A 28 -15.47 -6.07 -5.28
C LEU A 28 -15.36 -7.51 -5.80
N ARG A 29 -14.25 -8.20 -5.54
CA ARG A 29 -14.06 -9.61 -5.93
C ARG A 29 -15.01 -10.59 -5.24
N GLN A 30 -15.57 -10.23 -4.08
CA GLN A 30 -16.61 -11.07 -3.44
C GLN A 30 -17.94 -10.99 -4.18
N THR A 31 -18.23 -9.85 -4.81
CA THR A 31 -19.48 -9.61 -5.55
C THR A 31 -19.33 -9.96 -7.02
N ALA A 32 -18.17 -9.67 -7.61
CA ALA A 32 -17.81 -9.89 -8.99
C ALA A 32 -16.50 -10.69 -9.07
N PRO A 33 -16.55 -12.03 -9.07
CA PRO A 33 -15.35 -12.87 -9.09
C PRO A 33 -14.56 -12.79 -10.41
N ASP A 34 -15.21 -12.40 -11.50
CA ASP A 34 -14.58 -12.22 -12.83
C ASP A 34 -13.90 -10.85 -13.00
N LEU A 35 -13.84 -10.04 -11.92
CA LEU A 35 -13.24 -8.72 -11.96
C LEU A 35 -11.72 -8.81 -12.09
N THR A 36 -11.20 -8.27 -13.19
CA THR A 36 -9.76 -8.11 -13.41
C THR A 36 -9.24 -6.80 -12.82
N ASP A 37 -7.99 -6.80 -12.38
CA ASP A 37 -7.35 -5.62 -11.78
C ASP A 37 -7.24 -4.47 -12.79
N ALA A 38 -7.04 -4.78 -14.06
CA ALA A 38 -7.00 -3.80 -15.15
C ALA A 38 -8.37 -3.13 -15.36
N ALA A 39 -9.46 -3.89 -15.34
CA ALA A 39 -10.81 -3.33 -15.48
C ALA A 39 -11.18 -2.42 -14.29
N TYR A 40 -10.79 -2.83 -13.08
CA TYR A 40 -10.96 -2.01 -11.89
C TYR A 40 -10.13 -0.72 -11.97
N ALA A 41 -8.84 -0.80 -12.34
CA ALA A 41 -7.97 0.36 -12.46
C ALA A 41 -8.52 1.36 -13.50
N ALA A 42 -8.88 0.89 -14.69
CA ALA A 42 -9.45 1.73 -15.74
C ALA A 42 -10.76 2.42 -15.29
N THR A 43 -11.63 1.71 -14.56
CA THR A 43 -12.89 2.30 -14.06
C THR A 43 -12.64 3.31 -12.95
N ARG A 44 -11.71 3.03 -12.04
CA ARG A 44 -11.29 3.96 -11.00
C ARG A 44 -10.71 5.24 -11.63
N ASP A 45 -9.82 5.09 -12.60
CA ASP A 45 -9.14 6.24 -13.21
C ASP A 45 -10.12 7.09 -14.02
N ALA A 46 -11.09 6.47 -14.69
CA ALA A 46 -12.22 7.19 -15.29
C ALA A 46 -13.05 7.95 -14.25
N LEU A 47 -13.32 7.38 -13.08
CA LEU A 47 -14.05 8.04 -11.98
C LEU A 47 -13.26 9.18 -11.34
N VAL A 48 -11.93 9.08 -11.29
CA VAL A 48 -11.04 10.18 -10.86
C VAL A 48 -11.04 11.29 -11.91
N ALA A 49 -10.97 10.95 -13.19
CA ALA A 49 -11.05 11.91 -14.29
C ALA A 49 -12.41 12.63 -14.35
N ASP A 50 -13.51 11.92 -14.03
CA ASP A 50 -14.85 12.49 -13.87
C ASP A 50 -14.97 13.41 -12.64
N GLY A 51 -13.95 13.47 -11.77
CA GLY A 51 -13.97 14.27 -10.54
C GLY A 51 -14.87 13.72 -9.44
N LEU A 52 -15.21 12.42 -9.48
CA LEU A 52 -16.02 11.77 -8.45
C LEU A 52 -15.16 11.15 -7.34
N LEU A 53 -13.92 10.77 -7.66
CA LEU A 53 -13.01 10.10 -6.73
C LEU A 53 -11.66 10.82 -6.62
N VAL A 54 -11.07 10.80 -5.43
CA VAL A 54 -9.70 11.24 -5.15
C VAL A 54 -8.81 10.04 -4.85
N LYS A 55 -7.63 10.01 -5.46
CA LYS A 55 -6.60 8.99 -5.21
C LYS A 55 -5.67 9.45 -4.07
N GLY A 56 -5.65 8.69 -2.98
CA GLY A 56 -4.76 8.94 -1.86
C GLY A 56 -3.30 8.53 -2.12
N ARG A 57 -2.35 9.36 -1.65
CA ARG A 57 -0.88 9.24 -1.81
C ARG A 57 -0.20 8.09 -1.02
N GLY A 58 -0.96 7.15 -0.46
CA GLY A 58 -0.46 6.10 0.45
C GLY A 58 0.19 4.88 -0.24
N ARG A 59 0.98 4.10 0.50
CA ARG A 59 1.54 2.81 0.03
C ARG A 59 0.41 1.82 -0.25
N GLY A 60 0.10 1.63 -1.52
CA GLY A 60 -0.99 0.76 -1.99
C GLY A 60 -2.24 1.50 -2.47
N GLY A 61 -2.24 2.84 -2.46
CA GLY A 61 -3.35 3.68 -2.90
C GLY A 61 -4.55 3.63 -1.96
N SER A 62 -5.15 4.80 -1.73
CA SER A 62 -6.49 4.91 -1.14
C SER A 62 -7.40 5.59 -2.16
N VAL A 63 -8.70 5.41 -2.02
CA VAL A 63 -9.71 6.05 -2.86
C VAL A 63 -10.75 6.65 -1.94
N ALA A 64 -11.08 7.92 -2.14
CA ALA A 64 -12.09 8.66 -1.39
C ALA A 64 -13.09 9.29 -2.36
N LEU A 65 -14.34 9.51 -1.92
CA LEU A 65 -15.29 10.32 -2.68
C LEU A 65 -14.90 11.80 -2.59
N VAL A 66 -15.06 12.53 -3.69
CA VAL A 66 -14.94 13.99 -3.70
C VAL A 66 -16.14 14.56 -2.97
N VAL A 67 -15.96 14.86 -1.69
CA VAL A 67 -16.83 15.75 -0.92
C VAL A 67 -16.27 17.15 -1.13
N GLU A 68 -17.12 18.17 -1.36
CA GLU A 68 -16.71 19.56 -1.59
C GLU A 68 -15.84 20.10 -0.44
N VAL A 69 -14.55 19.82 -0.49
CA VAL A 69 -13.47 20.38 0.31
C VAL A 69 -12.28 20.46 -0.64
N ASP A 70 -11.74 21.67 -0.78
CA ASP A 70 -10.76 22.20 -1.73
C ASP A 70 -9.41 21.44 -1.80
N ASP A 71 -9.40 20.12 -1.98
CA ASP A 71 -8.17 19.36 -2.18
C ASP A 71 -7.85 19.29 -3.69
N GLU A 72 -7.30 20.40 -4.20
CA GLU A 72 -6.72 20.59 -5.55
C GLU A 72 -5.44 19.75 -5.80
N ASP A 73 -5.43 18.46 -5.46
CA ASP A 73 -4.23 17.63 -5.67
C ASP A 73 -4.18 17.06 -7.10
N GLU A 74 -3.59 17.88 -7.97
CA GLU A 74 -2.56 17.54 -8.96
C GLU A 74 -2.82 16.27 -9.80
N LYS A 75 -3.26 16.50 -11.05
CA LYS A 75 -3.19 15.55 -12.16
C LYS A 75 -1.75 15.02 -12.29
N ASP A 76 -1.52 13.79 -11.88
CA ASP A 76 -0.39 13.01 -12.37
C ASP A 76 -0.97 11.99 -13.36
N ASP A 77 -0.98 12.40 -14.63
CA ASP A 77 -1.18 11.54 -15.79
C ASP A 77 -0.12 10.44 -15.75
N ASP A 78 -0.45 9.28 -15.15
CA ASP A 78 0.32 8.05 -15.33
C ASP A 78 -0.07 7.41 -16.68
N GLU A 79 0.04 8.19 -17.77
CA GLU A 79 0.25 7.64 -19.12
C GLU A 79 1.72 7.28 -19.27
N GLY A 80 2.14 6.26 -18.50
CA GLY A 80 3.39 5.56 -18.72
C GLY A 80 3.22 4.54 -19.84
N GLU A 81 3.08 5.02 -21.07
CA GLU A 81 3.25 4.24 -22.29
C GLU A 81 4.51 3.37 -22.16
N ASN A 82 4.31 2.06 -22.06
CA ASN A 82 5.39 1.11 -22.14
C ASN A 82 5.78 1.06 -23.62
N GLU A 83 6.85 1.71 -24.07
CA GLU A 83 7.43 1.32 -25.37
C GLU A 83 8.89 1.65 -25.68
N ASP A 84 9.66 2.45 -24.92
CA ASP A 84 11.07 2.66 -25.30
C ASP A 84 12.02 2.86 -24.11
N GLY A 85 12.78 1.81 -23.79
CA GLY A 85 13.83 1.91 -22.78
C GLY A 85 14.43 0.59 -22.29
N PHE A 86 14.37 -0.50 -23.08
CA PHE A 86 15.03 -1.77 -22.72
C PHE A 86 16.21 -2.07 -23.65
N GLU A 87 17.18 -1.16 -23.70
CA GLU A 87 18.47 -1.48 -24.30
C GLU A 87 19.31 -2.28 -23.30
N LEU A 88 19.65 -3.52 -23.65
CA LEU A 88 20.44 -4.44 -22.82
C LEU A 88 21.91 -4.00 -22.80
N THR A 89 22.27 -3.05 -21.94
CA THR A 89 23.67 -2.73 -21.68
C THR A 89 24.24 -3.76 -20.69
N SER A 90 25.25 -4.52 -21.12
CA SER A 90 26.01 -5.43 -20.25
C SER A 90 26.58 -4.67 -19.04
N PRO A 91 26.26 -5.06 -17.78
CA PRO A 91 26.81 -4.39 -16.61
C PRO A 91 28.28 -4.77 -16.40
N GLU A 92 29.14 -3.75 -16.30
CA GLU A 92 30.53 -3.89 -15.86
C GLU A 92 30.60 -4.15 -14.34
N GLU A 93 31.54 -5.01 -13.92
CA GLU A 93 31.67 -5.58 -12.58
C GLU A 93 31.96 -4.54 -11.46
N PRO A 94 31.57 -4.85 -10.20
CA PRO A 94 31.13 -3.86 -9.21
C PRO A 94 32.23 -3.36 -8.26
N ALA A 95 32.08 -2.12 -7.79
CA ALA A 95 32.65 -1.67 -6.51
C ALA A 95 31.56 -1.70 -5.41
N PRO A 96 31.80 -2.37 -4.26
CA PRO A 96 30.75 -2.66 -3.29
C PRO A 96 30.44 -1.42 -2.43
N ARG A 97 29.36 -0.71 -2.76
CA ARG A 97 28.68 0.18 -1.79
C ARG A 97 27.45 -0.53 -1.25
N GLY A 98 27.64 -1.18 -0.10
CA GLY A 98 26.60 -1.88 0.63
C GLY A 98 25.40 -0.98 0.89
N ARG A 99 24.30 -1.26 0.21
CA ARG A 99 22.97 -0.70 0.47
C ARG A 99 22.50 -1.27 1.80
N ARG A 100 22.00 -0.43 2.71
CA ARG A 100 21.10 -0.91 3.75
C ARG A 100 19.67 -0.50 3.42
N SER A 101 18.89 -1.53 3.17
CA SER A 101 17.46 -1.55 2.93
C SER A 101 16.68 -1.06 4.16
N ALA A 102 15.59 -0.32 3.90
CA ALA A 102 14.49 -0.20 4.83
C ALA A 102 13.79 -1.58 4.96
N PRO A 103 13.57 -2.12 6.17
CA PRO A 103 12.96 -3.44 6.32
C PRO A 103 11.43 -3.39 6.18
N ALA A 104 10.87 -4.23 5.31
CA ALA A 104 9.46 -4.62 5.34
C ALA A 104 9.26 -5.93 6.16
N LYS A 105 8.11 -5.99 6.84
CA LYS A 105 7.72 -6.83 8.00
C LYS A 105 7.81 -8.36 7.85
N LYS A 106 8.04 -9.05 8.98
CA LYS A 106 7.55 -10.41 9.24
C LYS A 106 6.71 -10.44 10.52
N ARG A 107 5.48 -10.95 10.43
CA ARG A 107 4.67 -11.36 11.59
C ARG A 107 5.31 -12.62 12.18
N ARG A 108 5.58 -12.65 13.49
CA ARG A 108 5.87 -13.90 14.20
C ARG A 108 4.56 -14.53 14.65
N ALA A 109 4.40 -15.82 14.38
CA ALA A 109 3.32 -16.65 14.90
C ALA A 109 3.39 -16.70 16.45
N LYS A 110 2.25 -16.91 17.10
CA LYS A 110 2.16 -17.14 18.54
C LYS A 110 2.95 -18.41 18.90
N PRO A 111 3.73 -18.42 20.01
CA PRO A 111 4.38 -19.63 20.47
C PRO A 111 3.31 -20.59 21.05
N ASP A 112 3.16 -21.76 20.47
CA ASP A 112 2.44 -22.88 21.10
C ASP A 112 3.43 -23.68 21.96
N GLY A 113 3.80 -23.09 23.10
CA GLY A 113 4.75 -23.66 24.05
C GLY A 113 4.81 -22.83 25.33
N PRO A 114 5.17 -23.42 26.49
CA PRO A 114 5.21 -22.69 27.75
C PRO A 114 6.21 -21.52 27.66
N VAL A 115 5.75 -20.33 28.06
CA VAL A 115 6.57 -19.10 28.13
C VAL A 115 7.71 -19.35 29.11
N GLN A 116 8.92 -19.60 28.60
CA GLN A 116 10.12 -19.69 29.43
C GLN A 116 10.54 -18.29 29.86
N VAL A 117 10.29 -17.96 31.12
CA VAL A 117 10.82 -16.75 31.76
C VAL A 117 12.29 -17.00 32.06
N ILE A 118 13.17 -16.40 31.26
CA ILE A 118 14.61 -16.37 31.57
C ILE A 118 14.78 -15.39 32.73
N SER A 119 15.09 -15.90 33.92
CA SER A 119 15.44 -15.05 35.05
C SER A 119 16.66 -14.18 34.69
N TYR A 120 16.55 -12.88 34.93
CA TYR A 120 17.62 -11.93 34.67
C TYR A 120 18.82 -12.28 35.56
N ARG A 121 19.91 -12.77 34.98
CA ARG A 121 21.16 -12.98 35.69
C ARG A 121 22.12 -11.85 35.32
N HIS A 122 22.32 -10.92 36.26
CA HIS A 122 23.19 -9.73 36.16
C HIS A 122 24.69 -10.09 36.16
N THR A 123 25.14 -11.07 35.38
CA THR A 123 26.57 -11.39 35.31
C THR A 123 27.31 -10.62 34.22
N ASP A 124 26.60 -9.86 33.38
CA ASP A 124 27.18 -9.07 32.29
C ASP A 124 26.99 -7.56 32.56
N THR A 125 27.90 -6.99 33.35
CA THR A 125 27.92 -5.55 33.64
C THR A 125 28.69 -4.82 32.54
N ARG A 126 27.98 -4.22 31.58
CA ARG A 126 28.59 -3.24 30.68
C ARG A 126 28.86 -1.96 31.44
N VAL A 127 30.08 -1.43 31.32
CA VAL A 127 30.61 -0.28 32.10
C VAL A 127 29.79 1.01 31.92
N ASN A 128 28.92 1.10 30.91
CA ASN A 128 28.12 2.29 30.61
C ASN A 128 26.60 2.02 30.69
N ASN A 129 26.18 1.08 31.54
CA ASN A 129 24.76 0.79 31.79
C ASN A 129 24.45 1.03 33.27
N PRO A 130 23.84 2.18 33.65
CA PRO A 130 23.48 2.42 35.04
C PRO A 130 22.32 1.53 35.48
N GLU A 131 22.35 1.09 36.74
CA GLU A 131 21.28 0.29 37.35
C GLU A 131 20.05 1.16 37.57
N VAL A 132 18.93 0.79 36.94
CA VAL A 132 17.63 1.41 37.21
C VAL A 132 17.00 0.71 38.41
N GLY A 133 16.77 1.47 39.49
CA GLY A 133 16.01 1.04 40.67
C GLY A 133 14.51 1.00 40.43
#